data_AF-A0A1E5SHL2-F1
#
_entry.id   AF-A0A1E5SHL2-F1
#
_cell.length_a   1.000
_cell.length_b   1.000
_cell.length_c   1.000
_cell.angle_alpha   90.00
_cell.angle_beta   90.00
_cell.angle_gamma   90.00
#
_symmetry.space_group_name_H-M   'P 1'
#
loop_
_entity.id
_entity.type
_entity.pdbx_description
1 polymer ?
#
loop_
_entity_poly.entity_id
_entity_poly.type
_entity_poly.pdbx_seq_one_letter_code
_entity_poly.pdbx_strand_id
1 'polypeptide(L)'
;MAKSELHFLGHIIDLITVETDYNKIYDEHKGIPVFYNEGGLLRFVFNLGENLRFLERMTTINYDLYKLGYPVDEGQIIFYDANDDISKT
;
A
#
# COMPACT_ATOMS: atom_id res chain seq x y z
N MET A 1 5.63 13.58 15.70
CA MET A 1 5.76 14.02 14.29
C MET A 1 4.96 13.03 13.47
N ALA A 2 4.10 13.47 12.55
CA ALA A 2 3.27 12.53 11.80
C ALA A 2 4.17 11.56 11.03
N LYS A 3 3.83 10.26 11.04
CA LYS A 3 4.59 9.21 10.38
C LYS A 3 3.65 8.19 9.75
N SER A 4 4.17 7.45 8.78
CA SER A 4 3.44 6.40 8.08
C SER A 4 4.30 5.15 8.01
N GLU A 5 3.70 3.99 8.26
CA GLU A 5 4.39 2.71 8.27
C GLU A 5 3.71 1.72 7.30
N LEU A 6 4.50 1.03 6.48
CA LEU A 6 4.06 -0.14 5.72
C LEU A 6 4.37 -1.40 6.50
N HIS A 7 3.35 -2.19 6.79
CA HIS A 7 3.45 -3.52 7.37
C HIS A 7 3.20 -4.52 6.25
N PHE A 8 4.27 -5.14 5.73
CA PHE A 8 4.15 -6.07 4.61
C PHE A 8 5.29 -7.09 4.58
N LEU A 9 4.96 -8.34 4.26
CA LEU A 9 5.83 -9.51 4.23
C LEU A 9 6.62 -9.73 5.53
N GLY A 10 6.00 -9.41 6.67
CA GLY A 10 6.63 -9.46 8.00
C GLY A 10 7.65 -8.34 8.27
N HIS A 11 7.68 -7.30 7.43
CA HIS A 11 8.50 -6.10 7.63
C HIS A 11 7.63 -4.91 8.04
N ILE A 12 8.19 -4.03 8.86
CA ILE A 12 7.63 -2.72 9.21
C ILE A 12 8.59 -1.67 8.65
N ILE A 13 8.08 -0.78 7.80
CA ILE A 13 8.90 0.16 7.03
C ILE A 13 8.33 1.56 7.19
N ASP A 14 9.19 2.48 7.61
CA ASP A 14 8.84 3.90 7.63
C ASP A 14 8.74 4.44 6.20
N LEU A 15 7.58 5.00 5.88
CA LEU A 15 7.26 5.60 4.59
C LEU A 15 7.49 7.11 4.67
N ILE A 16 8.22 7.63 3.68
CA ILE A 16 8.46 9.06 3.47
C ILE A 16 7.24 9.68 2.76
N THR A 17 6.67 8.95 1.80
CA THR A 17 5.54 9.43 0.99
C THR A 17 4.65 8.25 0.63
N VAL A 18 3.33 8.47 0.66
CA VAL A 18 2.32 7.52 0.21
C VAL A 18 1.37 8.27 -0.72
N GLU A 19 1.22 7.77 -1.94
CA GLU A 19 0.33 8.29 -2.96
C GLU A 19 -0.57 7.18 -3.46
N THR A 20 -1.82 7.51 -3.73
CA THR A 20 -2.79 6.59 -4.30
C THR A 20 -3.44 7.26 -5.51
N ASP A 21 -3.48 6.53 -6.61
CA ASP A 21 -4.11 6.98 -7.84
C ASP A 21 -5.43 6.22 -8.02
N TYR A 22 -6.55 6.94 -7.88
CA TYR A 22 -7.88 6.39 -8.06
C TYR A 22 -8.44 6.84 -9.40
N ASN A 23 -8.49 5.90 -10.35
CA ASN A 23 -9.18 6.12 -11.60
C ASN A 23 -10.68 5.87 -11.41
N LYS A 24 -11.48 6.91 -11.59
CA LYS A 24 -12.94 6.82 -11.65
C LYS A 24 -13.37 6.91 -13.10
N ILE A 25 -13.79 5.79 -13.66
CA ILE A 25 -14.33 5.75 -15.02
C ILE A 25 -15.76 6.27 -14.99
N TYR A 26 -16.10 7.14 -15.93
CA TYR A 26 -17.45 7.66 -16.12
C TYR A 26 -18.06 7.07 -17.39
N ASP A 27 -19.34 6.74 -17.34
CA ASP A 27 -20.11 6.38 -18.52
C ASP A 27 -20.18 7.61 -19.45
N GLU A 28 -19.62 7.48 -20.65
CA GLU A 28 -19.52 8.58 -21.63
C GLU A 28 -20.89 9.11 -22.10
N HIS A 29 -21.96 8.31 -21.97
CA HIS A 29 -23.31 8.68 -22.42
C HIS A 29 -24.20 9.19 -21.29
N LYS A 30 -23.97 8.76 -20.05
CA LYS A 30 -24.80 9.13 -18.89
C LYS A 30 -24.11 10.11 -17.95
N GLY A 31 -22.79 10.26 -18.02
CA GLY A 31 -21.99 11.07 -17.09
C GLY A 31 -22.00 10.54 -15.65
N ILE A 32 -22.49 9.31 -15.43
CA ILE A 32 -22.56 8.66 -14.13
C ILE A 32 -21.31 7.80 -13.96
N PRO A 33 -20.62 7.84 -12.80
CA PRO A 33 -19.48 6.98 -12.56
C PRO A 33 -19.89 5.52 -12.60
N VAL A 34 -19.06 4.72 -13.26
CA VAL A 34 -19.32 3.30 -13.39
C VAL A 34 -19.11 2.64 -12.01
N PHE A 35 -20.04 1.77 -11.60
CA PHE A 35 -20.14 1.25 -10.21
C PHE A 35 -18.98 0.35 -9.76
N TYR A 36 -18.05 0.02 -10.65
CA TYR A 36 -16.85 -0.75 -10.31
C TYR A 36 -15.67 0.22 -10.13
N ASN A 37 -15.23 0.36 -8.88
CA ASN A 37 -13.96 1.01 -8.58
C ASN A 37 -12.85 0.09 -9.11
N GLU A 38 -12.06 0.57 -10.07
CA GLU A 38 -10.79 -0.09 -10.38
C GLU A 38 -9.87 0.12 -9.17
N GLY A 39 -9.23 -0.95 -8.70
CA GLY A 39 -8.36 -0.88 -7.53
C GLY A 39 -7.29 0.20 -7.71
N GLY A 40 -7.06 1.00 -6.66
CA GLY A 40 -6.10 2.11 -6.71
C GLY A 40 -4.66 1.61 -6.80
N LEU A 41 -3.85 2.25 -7.64
CA LEU A 41 -2.41 2.01 -7.65
C LEU A 41 -1.78 2.76 -6.48
N LEU A 42 -1.18 2.01 -5.56
CA LEU A 42 -0.41 2.59 -4.45
C LEU A 42 1.05 2.79 -4.87
N ARG A 43 1.57 3.99 -4.63
CA ARG A 43 2.97 4.36 -4.78
C ARG A 43 3.50 4.82 -3.43
N PHE A 44 4.65 4.29 -3.03
CA PHE A 44 5.26 4.63 -1.75
C PHE A 44 6.77 4.80 -1.88
N VAL A 45 7.33 5.70 -1.06
CA VAL A 45 8.76 6.04 -1.02
C VAL A 45 9.29 5.75 0.39
N PHE A 46 10.42 5.04 0.48
CA PHE A 46 11.07 4.69 1.75
C PHE A 46 12.59 4.69 1.59
N ASN A 47 13.33 4.69 2.70
CA ASN A 47 14.79 4.66 2.69
C ASN A 47 15.31 3.27 2.33
N LEU A 48 15.98 3.13 1.19
CA LEU A 48 16.51 1.84 0.73
C LEU A 48 17.60 1.29 1.66
N GLY A 49 18.45 2.14 2.22
CA GLY A 49 19.63 1.71 2.99
C GLY A 49 19.24 0.89 4.24
N GLU A 50 18.11 1.21 4.84
CA GLU A 50 17.58 0.56 6.04
C GLU A 50 16.69 -0.65 5.71
N ASN A 51 16.25 -0.78 4.45
CA ASN A 51 15.20 -1.72 4.02
C ASN A 51 15.63 -2.69 2.91
N LEU A 52 16.92 -2.97 2.76
CA LEU A 52 17.45 -3.89 1.72
C LEU A 52 16.81 -5.29 1.76
N ARG A 53 16.55 -5.82 2.96
CA ARG A 53 15.89 -7.14 3.13
C ARG A 53 14.46 -7.16 2.59
N PHE A 54 13.74 -6.05 2.73
CA PHE A 54 12.40 -5.94 2.18
C PHE A 54 12.45 -5.98 0.65
N LEU A 55 13.40 -5.27 0.03
CA LEU A 55 13.58 -5.31 -1.43
C LEU A 55 13.91 -6.73 -1.92
N GLU A 56 14.81 -7.43 -1.24
CA GLU A 56 15.11 -8.84 -1.54
C GLU A 56 13.86 -9.72 -1.42
N ARG A 57 13.01 -9.48 -0.40
CA ARG A 57 11.78 -10.23 -0.24
C ARG A 57 10.77 -9.95 -1.37
N MET A 58 10.66 -8.70 -1.80
CA MET A 58 9.81 -8.29 -2.92
C MET A 58 10.23 -8.92 -4.25
N THR A 59 11.52 -9.15 -4.47
CA THR A 59 12.02 -9.77 -5.72
C THR A 59 12.01 -11.29 -5.69
N THR A 60 12.01 -11.90 -4.50
CA THR A 60 12.06 -13.35 -4.31
C THR A 60 10.70 -13.98 -3.96
N ILE A 61 9.67 -13.17 -3.73
CA ILE A 61 8.33 -13.68 -3.44
C ILE A 61 7.77 -14.47 -4.62
N ASN A 62 7.20 -15.63 -4.32
CA ASN A 62 6.44 -16.39 -5.30
C ASN A 62 5.04 -15.77 -5.45
N TYR A 63 4.86 -14.98 -6.50
CA TYR A 63 3.60 -14.28 -6.77
C TYR A 63 2.42 -15.22 -7.03
N ASP A 64 2.66 -16.41 -7.57
CA ASP A 64 1.58 -17.38 -7.83
C ASP A 64 1.05 -17.96 -6.52
N LEU A 65 1.94 -18.25 -5.56
CA LEU A 65 1.53 -18.68 -4.22
C LEU A 65 0.90 -17.53 -3.41
N TYR A 66 1.40 -16.30 -3.57
CA TYR A 66 0.84 -15.14 -2.89
C TYR A 66 -0.62 -14.89 -3.29
N LYS A 67 -0.96 -15.04 -4.59
CA LYS A 67 -2.36 -14.98 -5.07
C LYS A 67 -3.27 -16.04 -4.46
N LEU A 68 -2.70 -17.16 -4.00
CA LEU A 68 -3.41 -18.23 -3.32
C LEU A 68 -3.49 -18.01 -1.80
N GLY A 69 -3.03 -16.86 -1.29
CA GLY A 69 -3.02 -16.50 0.12
C GLY A 69 -1.77 -16.95 0.88
N TYR A 70 -0.66 -17.22 0.19
CA TYR A 70 0.58 -17.69 0.81
C TYR A 70 1.80 -16.79 0.48
N PRO A 71 2.42 -16.13 1.48
CA PRO A 71 2.04 -16.09 2.89
C PRO A 71 0.72 -15.35 3.11
N VAL A 72 0.07 -15.63 4.25
CA VAL A 72 -1.11 -14.88 4.70
C VAL A 72 -0.62 -13.51 5.18
N ASP A 73 -0.50 -12.58 4.23
CA ASP A 73 -0.15 -11.20 4.49
C ASP A 73 -0.93 -10.32 3.52
N GLU A 74 -1.91 -9.59 4.03
CA GLU A 74 -2.75 -8.71 3.21
C GLU A 74 -2.08 -7.34 2.99
N GLY A 75 -1.01 -7.03 3.73
CA GLY A 75 -0.36 -5.73 3.76
C GLY A 75 -1.26 -4.63 4.36
N GLN A 76 -0.68 -3.77 5.19
CA GLN A 76 -1.39 -2.59 5.69
C GLN A 76 -0.47 -1.37 5.75
N ILE A 77 -1.05 -0.19 5.52
CA ILE A 77 -0.38 1.08 5.75
C ILE A 77 -1.04 1.72 6.96
N ILE A 78 -0.25 2.02 7.99
CA ILE A 78 -0.70 2.68 9.22
C ILE A 78 -0.21 4.12 9.21
N PHE A 79 -1.15 5.05 9.41
CA PHE A 79 -0.84 6.47 9.57
C PHE A 79 -0.93 6.84 11.04
N TYR A 80 0.10 7.53 11.53
CA TYR A 80 0.17 8.05 12.88
C TYR A 80 0.11 9.58 12.83
N ASP A 81 -0.68 10.16 13.73
CA ASP A 81 -0.75 11.59 13.91
C ASP A 81 0.52 12.12 14.60
N ALA A 82 0.56 13.43 14.87
CA ALA A 82 1.72 14.03 15.51
C ALA A 82 1.99 13.54 16.95
N ASN A 83 0.99 12.92 17.60
CA ASN A 83 0.99 12.40 18.97
C ASN A 83 1.23 10.88 19.04
N ASP A 84 1.58 10.25 17.92
CA ASP A 84 1.71 8.79 17.77
C ASP A 84 0.39 8.01 17.95
N ASP A 85 -0.75 8.68 17.85
CA ASP A 85 -2.05 8.02 17.78
C ASP A 85 -2.33 7.54 16.36
N ILE A 86 -2.86 6.32 16.22
CA ILE A 86 -3.25 5.80 14.91
C ILE A 86 -4.39 6.67 14.37
N SER A 87 -4.14 7.31 13.23
CA SER A 87 -5.12 8.09 12.49
C SER A 87 -6.15 7.14 11.87
N LYS A 88 -7.13 6.73 12.68
CA LYS A 88 -8.31 6.02 12.21
C LYS A 88 -9.12 6.99 11.36
N THR A 89 -9.10 6.79 10.05
CA THR A 89 -9.98 7.50 9.12
C THR A 89 -11.12 6.58 8.73
#